data_AF-A0A9E3TP54-F1
#
_entry.id   AF-A0A9E3TP54-F1
#
_cell.length_a   1.000
_cell.length_b   1.000
_cell.length_c   1.000
_cell.angle_alpha   90.00
_cell.angle_beta   90.00
_cell.angle_gamma   90.00
#
_symmetry.space_group_name_H-M   'P 1'
#
loop_
_entity.id
_entity.type
_entity.pdbx_description
1 polymer ?
#
loop_
_entity_poly.entity_id
_entity_poly.type
_entity_poly.pdbx_seq_one_letter_code
_entity_poly.pdbx_strand_id
1 'polypeptide(L)'
;MKLLRFPLTALGYFSVATILAQIAMMGMLYARGNLTQPRVVELIAIANDVDLETMWHELEAASKPVETEQVSFEEVQTARKRLSLDLDLREIAADKGLIDVRQLGLLLEEERTQYDALKYEFDQRIENVRQGAVDEGLKEVQRQLESVDAKLAKDQILRILSNPDIPPDTSMNFIVTIFKNMPLERKKKIMGEFKSPEDRKQLNVIMNQIRLGVPDVEVIRQTRNQFEAFNSRSK
;
A
#
# COMPACT_ATOMS: atom_id res chain seq x y z
N MET A 1 12.17 32.09 -22.01
CA MET A 1 11.94 30.62 -21.99
C MET A 1 10.44 30.21 -22.00
N LYS A 2 9.53 31.02 -22.57
CA LYS A 2 8.08 30.72 -22.66
C LYS A 2 7.59 30.44 -24.10
N LEU A 3 8.40 30.72 -25.13
CA LEU A 3 8.03 30.57 -26.55
C LEU A 3 8.19 29.13 -27.10
N LEU A 4 8.95 28.25 -26.45
CA LEU A 4 9.16 26.88 -26.92
C LEU A 4 8.08 25.88 -26.44
N ARG A 5 7.20 26.27 -25.51
CA ARG A 5 6.18 25.38 -24.92
C ARG A 5 4.90 25.28 -25.77
N PHE A 6 4.63 26.28 -26.62
CA PHE A 6 3.44 26.30 -27.48
C PHE A 6 3.44 25.28 -28.63
N PRO A 7 4.54 25.06 -29.38
CA PRO A 7 4.53 24.07 -30.45
C PRO A 7 4.46 22.63 -29.91
N LEU A 8 5.05 22.37 -28.73
CA LEU A 8 5.08 21.03 -28.14
C LEU A 8 3.70 20.58 -27.64
N THR A 9 2.91 21.50 -27.06
CA THR A 9 1.53 21.19 -26.66
C THR A 9 0.61 21.02 -27.86
N ALA A 10 0.78 21.82 -28.92
CA ALA A 10 0.02 21.69 -30.17
C ALA A 10 0.24 20.33 -30.85
N LEU A 11 1.49 19.83 -30.88
CA LEU A 11 1.82 18.53 -31.45
C LEU A 11 1.24 17.38 -30.61
N GLY A 12 1.21 17.53 -29.28
CA GLY A 12 0.52 16.61 -28.38
C GLY A 12 -0.99 16.53 -28.64
N TYR A 13 -1.67 17.68 -28.75
CA TYR A 13 -3.11 17.71 -29.07
C TYR A 13 -3.42 17.14 -30.46
N PHE A 14 -2.56 17.41 -31.45
CA PHE A 14 -2.71 16.84 -32.79
C PHE A 14 -2.58 15.30 -32.78
N SER A 15 -1.60 14.77 -32.05
CA SER A 15 -1.41 13.32 -31.90
C SER A 15 -2.61 12.65 -31.21
N VAL A 16 -3.12 13.24 -30.12
CA VAL A 16 -4.32 12.74 -29.43
C VAL A 16 -5.56 12.79 -30.33
N ALA A 17 -5.72 13.86 -31.11
CA ALA A 17 -6.82 13.97 -32.07
C ALA A 17 -6.76 12.90 -33.17
N THR A 18 -5.56 12.57 -33.68
CA THR A 18 -5.41 11.51 -34.69
C THR A 18 -5.73 10.11 -34.15
N ILE A 19 -5.36 9.83 -32.90
CA ILE A 19 -5.68 8.54 -32.24
C ILE A 19 -7.20 8.41 -32.03
N LEU A 20 -7.85 9.48 -31.56
CA LEU A 20 -9.31 9.50 -31.39
C LEU A 20 -10.05 9.32 -32.71
N ALA A 21 -9.56 9.92 -33.80
CA ALA A 21 -10.13 9.74 -35.13
C ALA A 21 -10.01 8.28 -35.63
N GLN A 22 -8.88 7.62 -35.39
CA GLN A 22 -8.70 6.21 -35.75
C GLN A 22 -9.63 5.29 -34.97
N ILE A 23 -9.78 5.51 -33.66
CA ILE A 23 -10.70 4.73 -32.82
C ILE A 23 -12.15 4.93 -33.28
N ALA A 24 -12.55 6.16 -33.58
CA ALA A 24 -13.89 6.47 -34.08
C ALA A 24 -14.16 5.81 -35.46
N MET A 25 -13.17 5.83 -36.35
CA MET A 25 -13.26 5.16 -37.66
C MET A 25 -13.41 3.65 -37.50
N MET A 26 -12.64 3.03 -36.61
CA MET A 26 -12.69 1.60 -36.33
C MET A 26 -14.02 1.19 -35.67
N GLY A 27 -14.53 2.01 -34.75
CA GLY A 27 -15.86 1.84 -34.15
C GLY A 27 -17.00 1.97 -35.17
N MET A 28 -16.90 2.90 -36.12
CA MET A 28 -17.89 3.07 -37.19
C MET A 28 -17.91 1.87 -38.16
N LEU A 29 -16.74 1.30 -38.47
CA LEU A 29 -16.63 0.09 -39.29
C LEU A 29 -17.21 -1.14 -38.58
N TYR A 30 -17.02 -1.24 -37.26
CA TYR A 30 -17.63 -2.29 -36.44
C TYR A 30 -19.15 -2.16 -36.38
N ALA A 31 -19.67 -0.95 -36.13
CA ALA A 31 -21.11 -0.69 -36.04
C ALA A 31 -21.86 -0.87 -37.37
N ARG A 32 -21.20 -0.65 -38.52
CA ARG A 32 -21.76 -0.93 -39.85
C ARG A 32 -21.77 -2.42 -40.22
N GLY A 33 -21.31 -3.31 -39.35
CA GLY A 33 -21.36 -4.76 -39.56
C GLY A 33 -20.41 -5.27 -40.66
N ASN A 34 -19.45 -4.46 -41.08
CA ASN A 34 -18.51 -4.80 -42.15
C ASN A 34 -17.30 -5.63 -41.66
N LEU A 35 -17.20 -5.87 -40.35
CA LEU A 35 -16.29 -6.84 -39.73
C LEU A 35 -17.05 -8.15 -39.45
N THR A 36 -17.41 -8.89 -40.49
CA THR A 36 -17.81 -10.29 -40.35
C THR A 36 -16.56 -11.15 -40.18
N GLN A 37 -16.61 -12.17 -39.29
CA GLN A 37 -15.50 -13.09 -38.99
C GLN A 37 -14.64 -13.51 -40.20
N PRO A 38 -15.20 -13.87 -41.37
CA PRO A 38 -14.40 -14.25 -42.54
C PRO A 38 -13.49 -13.13 -43.06
N ARG A 39 -13.92 -11.86 -43.05
CA ARG A 39 -13.13 -10.71 -43.55
C ARG A 39 -11.97 -10.36 -42.63
N VAL A 40 -12.10 -10.61 -41.32
CA VAL A 40 -11.03 -10.38 -40.34
C VAL A 40 -9.92 -11.43 -40.49
N VAL A 41 -10.31 -12.68 -40.77
CA VAL A 41 -9.36 -13.76 -41.06
C VAL A 41 -8.63 -13.51 -42.38
N GLU A 42 -9.34 -13.03 -43.41
CA GLU A 42 -8.77 -12.65 -44.71
C GLU A 42 -7.76 -11.50 -44.58
N LEU A 43 -8.06 -10.49 -43.77
CA LEU A 43 -7.14 -9.37 -43.48
C LEU A 43 -5.88 -9.81 -42.72
N ILE A 44 -6.03 -10.72 -41.75
CA ILE A 44 -4.89 -11.28 -40.99
C ILE A 44 -4.03 -12.18 -41.89
N ALA A 45 -4.63 -12.92 -42.81
CA ALA A 45 -3.91 -13.79 -43.73
C ALA A 45 -3.16 -12.99 -44.80
N ILE A 46 -3.78 -11.96 -45.39
CA ILE A 46 -3.09 -11.04 -46.32
C ILE A 46 -1.95 -10.30 -45.60
N ALA A 47 -2.15 -9.90 -44.33
CA ALA A 47 -1.09 -9.26 -43.54
C ALA A 47 0.08 -10.20 -43.21
N ASN A 48 -0.14 -11.52 -43.23
CA ASN A 48 0.91 -12.54 -43.07
C ASN A 48 1.39 -13.12 -44.41
N ASP A 49 0.97 -12.53 -45.54
CA ASP A 49 1.31 -12.98 -46.90
C ASP A 49 0.93 -14.46 -47.16
N VAL A 50 -0.15 -14.94 -46.53
CA VAL A 50 -0.66 -16.30 -46.70
C VAL A 50 -1.83 -16.25 -47.67
N ASP A 51 -1.60 -16.81 -48.86
CA ASP A 51 -2.55 -16.82 -49.96
C ASP A 51 -3.60 -17.93 -49.73
N LEU A 52 -4.78 -17.57 -49.20
CA LEU A 52 -5.82 -18.55 -48.81
C LEU A 52 -6.23 -19.48 -49.96
N GLU A 53 -6.17 -19.01 -51.20
CA GLU A 53 -6.57 -19.78 -52.39
C GLU A 53 -5.67 -21.02 -52.59
N THR A 54 -4.38 -20.91 -52.24
CA THR A 54 -3.44 -22.04 -52.28
C THR A 54 -3.72 -23.07 -51.18
N MET A 55 -4.13 -22.63 -49.98
CA MET A 55 -4.47 -23.52 -48.87
C MET A 55 -5.74 -24.33 -49.15
N TRP A 56 -6.74 -23.74 -49.81
CA TRP A 56 -7.95 -24.45 -50.22
C TRP A 56 -7.64 -25.53 -51.26
N HIS A 57 -6.78 -25.22 -52.24
CA HIS A 57 -6.35 -26.20 -53.24
C HIS A 57 -5.45 -27.31 -52.66
N GLU A 58 -4.61 -27.02 -51.66
CA GLU A 58 -3.85 -28.04 -50.94
C GLU A 58 -4.74 -28.95 -50.08
N LEU A 59 -5.76 -28.39 -49.43
CA LEU A 59 -6.74 -29.19 -48.67
C LEU A 59 -7.53 -30.14 -49.57
N GLU A 60 -7.92 -29.67 -50.77
CA GLU A 60 -8.66 -30.46 -51.74
C GLU A 60 -7.77 -31.54 -52.38
N ALA A 61 -6.47 -31.24 -52.61
CA ALA A 61 -5.49 -32.22 -53.06
C ALA A 61 -5.15 -33.29 -52.00
N ALA A 62 -5.15 -32.90 -50.71
CA ALA A 62 -4.96 -33.80 -49.57
C ALA A 62 -6.21 -34.67 -49.25
N SER A 63 -7.37 -34.36 -49.83
CA SER A 63 -8.63 -35.10 -49.62
C SER A 63 -8.76 -36.38 -50.46
N LYS A 64 -7.78 -36.71 -51.30
CA LYS A 64 -7.75 -37.99 -52.02
C LYS A 64 -7.69 -39.14 -50.99
N PRO A 65 -8.58 -40.15 -51.07
CA PRO A 65 -8.57 -41.26 -50.12
C PRO A 65 -7.28 -42.05 -50.30
N VAL A 66 -6.37 -41.92 -49.33
CA VAL A 66 -5.21 -42.80 -49.18
C VAL A 66 -5.76 -44.21 -48.98
N GLU A 67 -5.32 -45.18 -49.80
CA GLU A 67 -5.57 -46.60 -49.55
C GLU A 67 -5.05 -46.92 -48.14
N THR A 68 -5.96 -47.09 -47.19
CA THR A 68 -5.60 -47.43 -45.82
C THR A 68 -5.14 -48.88 -45.78
N GLU A 69 -3.85 -49.11 -45.59
CA GLU A 69 -3.35 -50.38 -45.09
C GLU A 69 -4.16 -50.76 -43.85
N GLN A 70 -4.80 -51.94 -43.87
CA GLN A 70 -5.65 -52.38 -42.77
C GLN A 70 -4.74 -52.72 -41.58
N VAL A 71 -4.81 -51.88 -40.54
CA VAL A 71 -4.01 -52.04 -39.32
C VAL A 71 -4.21 -53.42 -38.72
N SER A 72 -3.12 -54.11 -38.41
CA SER A 72 -3.19 -55.44 -37.81
C SER A 72 -3.72 -55.36 -36.38
N PHE A 73 -4.40 -56.41 -35.92
CA PHE A 73 -4.96 -56.47 -34.57
C PHE A 73 -3.90 -56.30 -33.46
N GLU A 74 -2.67 -56.76 -33.71
CA GLU A 74 -1.54 -56.62 -32.79
C GLU A 74 -1.06 -55.16 -32.67
N GLU A 75 -1.01 -54.43 -33.78
CA GLU A 75 -0.68 -53.00 -33.79
C GLU A 75 -1.72 -52.18 -33.02
N VAL A 76 -3.02 -52.49 -33.18
CA VAL A 76 -4.07 -51.82 -32.40
C VAL A 76 -3.93 -52.10 -30.90
N GLN A 77 -3.63 -53.35 -30.52
CA GLN A 77 -3.43 -53.69 -29.11
C GLN A 77 -2.20 -53.01 -28.50
N THR A 78 -1.08 -52.98 -29.22
CA THR A 78 0.14 -52.32 -28.74
C THR A 78 -0.04 -50.82 -28.64
N ALA A 79 -0.73 -50.19 -29.60
CA ALA A 79 -1.10 -48.78 -29.53
C ALA A 79 -1.98 -48.46 -28.32
N ARG A 80 -3.00 -49.28 -28.04
CA ARG A 80 -3.87 -49.12 -26.86
C ARG A 80 -3.11 -49.25 -25.54
N LYS A 81 -2.18 -50.22 -25.44
CA LYS A 81 -1.34 -50.40 -24.24
C LYS A 81 -0.43 -49.18 -24.00
N ARG A 82 0.18 -48.64 -25.07
CA ARG A 82 1.00 -47.42 -24.98
C ARG A 82 0.18 -46.20 -24.56
N LEU A 83 -1.02 -46.05 -25.12
CA LEU A 83 -1.92 -44.97 -24.75
C LEU A 83 -2.35 -45.07 -23.27
N SER A 84 -2.69 -46.27 -22.80
CA SER A 84 -3.03 -46.50 -21.39
C SER A 84 -1.87 -46.12 -20.48
N LEU A 85 -0.64 -46.55 -20.81
CA LEU A 85 0.55 -46.21 -20.03
C LEU A 85 0.81 -44.69 -20.03
N ASP A 86 0.64 -44.00 -21.16
CA ASP A 86 0.79 -42.55 -21.23
C ASP A 86 -0.24 -41.84 -20.34
N LEU A 87 -1.49 -42.32 -20.31
CA LEU A 87 -2.52 -41.78 -19.42
C LEU A 87 -2.18 -42.02 -17.94
N ASP A 88 -1.74 -43.22 -17.57
CA ASP A 88 -1.33 -43.53 -16.19
C ASP A 88 -0.14 -42.65 -15.75
N LEU A 89 0.83 -42.43 -16.63
CA LEU A 89 1.97 -41.55 -16.33
C LEU A 89 1.55 -40.08 -16.18
N ARG A 90 0.59 -39.61 -16.98
CA ARG A 90 0.03 -38.26 -16.83
C ARG A 90 -0.76 -38.11 -15.54
N GLU A 91 -1.52 -39.11 -15.14
CA GLU A 91 -2.24 -39.13 -13.86
C GLU A 91 -1.27 -39.02 -12.70
N ILE A 92 -0.22 -39.86 -12.68
CA ILE A 92 0.84 -39.81 -11.66
C ILE A 92 1.54 -38.45 -11.63
N ALA A 93 1.84 -37.87 -12.80
CA ALA A 93 2.48 -36.55 -12.89
C ALA A 93 1.55 -35.43 -12.38
N ALA A 94 0.26 -35.49 -12.68
CA ALA A 94 -0.73 -34.54 -12.20
C ALA A 94 -0.92 -34.63 -10.68
N ASP A 95 -1.02 -35.85 -10.13
CA ASP A 95 -1.13 -36.09 -8.70
C ASP A 95 0.10 -35.59 -7.95
N LYS A 96 1.29 -35.87 -8.48
CA LYS A 96 2.54 -35.35 -7.90
C LYS A 96 2.58 -33.83 -7.95
N GLY A 97 2.22 -33.22 -9.08
CA GLY A 97 2.17 -31.77 -9.22
C GLY A 97 1.19 -31.12 -8.25
N LEU A 98 0.04 -31.76 -7.99
CA LEU A 98 -0.95 -31.28 -7.01
C LEU A 98 -0.38 -31.30 -5.59
N ILE A 99 0.33 -32.37 -5.21
CA ILE A 99 0.99 -32.49 -3.90
C ILE A 99 2.06 -31.40 -3.75
N ASP A 100 2.91 -31.22 -4.76
CA ASP A 100 3.98 -30.23 -4.75
C ASP A 100 3.42 -28.80 -4.59
N VAL A 101 2.37 -28.44 -5.33
CA VAL A 101 1.71 -27.13 -5.22
C VAL A 101 1.10 -26.93 -3.83
N ARG A 102 0.48 -27.95 -3.25
CA ARG A 102 -0.07 -27.87 -1.89
C ARG A 102 1.03 -27.68 -0.86
N GLN A 103 2.15 -28.39 -0.99
CA GLN A 103 3.29 -28.24 -0.11
C GLN A 103 3.91 -26.85 -0.20
N LEU A 104 4.07 -26.31 -1.42
CA LEU A 104 4.53 -24.93 -1.61
C LEU A 104 3.56 -23.91 -1.02
N GLY A 105 2.25 -24.15 -1.13
CA GLY A 105 1.22 -23.32 -0.51
C GLY A 105 1.35 -23.27 1.01
N LEU A 106 1.56 -24.43 1.66
CA LEU A 106 1.76 -24.52 3.11
C LEU A 106 3.04 -23.81 3.55
N LEU A 107 4.15 -23.99 2.82
CA LEU A 107 5.42 -23.33 3.12
C LEU A 107 5.30 -21.80 3.00
N LEU A 108 4.61 -21.32 1.97
CA LEU A 108 4.40 -19.88 1.77
C LEU A 108 3.50 -19.27 2.86
N GLU A 109 2.47 -20.00 3.28
CA GLU A 109 1.60 -19.57 4.38
C GLU A 109 2.36 -19.51 5.70
N GLU A 110 3.22 -20.49 5.97
CA GLU A 110 4.10 -20.49 7.14
C GLU A 110 5.09 -19.32 7.10
N GLU A 111 5.79 -19.11 5.99
CA GLU A 111 6.76 -18.02 5.82
C GLU A 111 6.08 -16.65 5.98
N ARG A 112 4.88 -16.48 5.40
CA ARG A 112 4.09 -15.27 5.57
C ARG A 112 3.71 -15.03 7.03
N THR A 113 3.26 -16.08 7.72
CA THR A 113 2.90 -15.98 9.15
C THR A 113 4.11 -15.59 10.00
N GLN A 114 5.27 -16.18 9.74
CA GLN A 114 6.53 -15.83 10.41
C GLN A 114 6.94 -14.38 10.11
N TYR A 115 6.81 -13.93 8.87
CA TYR A 115 7.11 -12.56 8.47
C TYR A 115 6.18 -11.55 9.15
N ASP A 116 4.87 -11.82 9.16
CA ASP A 116 3.88 -10.97 9.81
C ASP A 116 4.12 -10.87 11.32
N ALA A 117 4.49 -11.99 11.97
CA ALA A 117 4.89 -12.01 13.37
C ALA A 117 6.15 -11.17 13.62
N LEU A 118 7.20 -11.35 12.81
CA LEU A 118 8.45 -10.59 12.92
C LEU A 118 8.22 -9.09 12.72
N LYS A 119 7.38 -8.72 11.75
CA LYS A 119 7.02 -7.32 11.49
C LYS A 119 6.29 -6.73 12.69
N TYR A 120 5.32 -7.46 13.24
CA TYR A 120 4.59 -7.02 14.42
C TYR A 120 5.53 -6.82 15.63
N GLU A 121 6.42 -7.78 15.90
CA GLU A 121 7.42 -7.66 16.97
C GLU A 121 8.37 -6.48 16.75
N PHE A 122 8.80 -6.26 15.50
CA PHE A 122 9.65 -5.13 15.15
C PHE A 122 8.94 -3.80 15.40
N ASP A 123 7.70 -3.66 14.92
CA ASP A 123 6.89 -2.44 15.09
C ASP A 123 6.66 -2.16 16.58
N GLN A 124 6.33 -3.19 17.36
CA GLN A 124 6.21 -3.08 18.82
C GLN A 124 7.52 -2.64 19.47
N ARG A 125 8.66 -3.21 19.06
CA ARG A 125 9.97 -2.87 19.62
C ARG A 125 10.36 -1.43 19.30
N ILE A 126 10.11 -0.97 18.08
CA ILE A 126 10.34 0.43 17.69
C ILE A 126 9.46 1.37 18.50
N GLU A 127 8.19 1.04 18.69
CA GLU A 127 7.28 1.87 19.48
C GLU A 127 7.69 1.89 20.96
N ASN A 128 8.06 0.75 21.54
CA ASN A 128 8.57 0.67 22.92
C ASN A 128 9.86 1.48 23.10
N VAL A 129 10.80 1.41 22.15
CA VAL A 129 12.03 2.22 22.19
C VAL A 129 11.72 3.70 22.06
N ARG A 130 10.79 4.08 21.17
CA ARG A 130 10.35 5.47 21.01
C ARG A 130 9.71 6.01 22.28
N GLN A 131 8.76 5.28 22.85
CA GLN A 131 8.10 5.66 24.10
C GLN A 131 9.10 5.75 25.25
N GLY A 132 10.00 4.75 25.38
CA GLY A 132 11.05 4.76 26.37
C GLY A 132 11.99 5.97 26.25
N ALA A 133 12.42 6.33 25.03
CA ALA A 133 13.27 7.49 24.78
C ALA A 133 12.56 8.81 25.08
N VAL A 134 11.26 8.92 24.76
CA VAL A 134 10.43 10.09 25.10
C VAL A 134 10.27 10.22 26.61
N ASP A 135 9.96 9.13 27.31
CA ASP A 135 9.79 9.11 28.76
C ASP A 135 11.10 9.40 29.51
N GLU A 136 12.23 8.87 29.01
CA GLU A 136 13.55 9.15 29.56
C GLU A 136 13.94 10.62 29.33
N GLY A 137 13.73 11.14 28.12
CA GLY A 137 13.95 12.55 27.80
C GLY A 137 13.08 13.47 28.66
N LEU A 138 11.82 13.12 28.88
CA LEU A 138 10.90 13.85 29.78
C LEU A 138 11.43 13.86 31.22
N LYS A 139 11.83 12.71 31.75
CA LYS A 139 12.40 12.59 33.10
C LYS A 139 13.69 13.39 33.24
N GLU A 140 14.54 13.38 32.23
CA GLU A 140 15.80 14.12 32.23
C GLU A 140 15.55 15.63 32.21
N VAL A 141 14.69 16.12 31.32
CA VAL A 141 14.29 17.54 31.31
C VAL A 141 13.64 17.95 32.63
N GLN A 142 12.81 17.08 33.22
CA GLN A 142 12.23 17.32 34.54
C GLN A 142 13.32 17.47 35.62
N ARG A 143 14.28 16.54 35.69
CA ARG A 143 15.42 16.61 36.64
C ARG A 143 16.26 17.86 36.43
N GLN A 144 16.50 18.25 35.18
CA GLN A 144 17.21 19.47 34.85
C GLN A 144 16.45 20.70 35.33
N LEU A 145 15.16 20.81 35.04
CA LEU A 145 14.32 21.92 35.51
C LEU A 145 14.18 21.97 37.04
N GLU A 146 14.25 20.83 37.71
CA GLU A 146 14.23 20.75 39.18
C GLU A 146 15.57 21.14 39.82
N SER A 147 16.68 20.91 39.14
CA SER A 147 18.03 21.21 39.64
C SER A 147 18.43 22.67 39.44
N VAL A 148 17.95 23.33 38.39
CA VAL A 148 18.23 24.75 38.12
C VAL A 148 17.43 25.71 39.01
N ASP A 149 17.86 26.96 39.03
CA ASP A 149 17.15 28.03 39.72
C ASP A 149 15.77 28.31 39.10
N ALA A 150 14.80 28.66 39.94
CA ALA A 150 13.41 28.87 39.53
C ALA A 150 13.25 29.93 38.42
N LYS A 151 14.11 30.95 38.41
CA LYS A 151 14.12 31.99 37.37
C LYS A 151 14.56 31.43 36.01
N LEU A 152 15.61 30.61 35.99
CA LEU A 152 16.11 29.99 34.77
C LEU A 152 15.13 28.94 34.24
N ALA A 153 14.50 28.17 35.13
CA ALA A 153 13.44 27.24 34.76
C ALA A 153 12.27 27.95 34.06
N LYS A 154 11.81 29.09 34.60
CA LYS A 154 10.77 29.93 33.97
C LYS A 154 11.16 30.33 32.56
N ASP A 155 12.37 30.85 32.38
CA ASP A 155 12.86 31.32 31.08
C ASP A 155 12.95 30.17 30.07
N GLN A 156 13.37 28.98 30.51
CA GLN A 156 13.41 27.78 29.68
C GLN A 156 12.01 27.32 29.24
N ILE A 157 11.02 27.36 30.14
CA ILE A 157 9.62 27.03 29.83
C ILE A 157 9.06 27.99 28.77
N LEU A 158 9.26 29.30 28.95
CA LEU A 158 8.78 30.29 27.99
C LEU A 158 9.46 30.15 26.62
N ARG A 159 10.75 29.80 26.59
CA ARG A 159 11.47 29.49 25.34
C ARG A 159 10.89 28.28 24.61
N ILE A 160 10.54 27.21 25.34
CA ILE A 160 9.91 26.02 24.76
C ILE A 160 8.53 26.36 24.16
N LEU A 161 7.72 27.16 24.86
CA LEU A 161 6.41 27.59 24.38
C LEU A 161 6.47 28.55 23.19
N SER A 162 7.55 29.34 23.10
CA SER A 162 7.74 30.33 22.03
C SER A 162 8.53 29.78 20.84
N ASN A 163 8.92 28.50 20.87
CA ASN A 163 9.71 27.89 19.80
C ASN A 163 8.83 27.67 18.55
N PRO A 164 9.14 28.32 17.41
CA PRO A 164 8.35 28.18 16.17
C PRO A 164 8.47 26.78 15.52
N ASP A 165 9.51 26.02 15.85
CA ASP A 165 9.76 24.71 15.26
C ASP A 165 8.83 23.61 15.82
N ILE A 166 8.17 23.90 16.96
CA ILE A 166 7.31 22.95 17.66
C ILE A 166 5.88 23.48 17.61
N PRO A 167 4.89 22.66 17.18
CA PRO A 167 3.49 23.07 17.24
C PRO A 167 3.10 23.55 18.64
N PRO A 168 2.37 24.67 18.78
CA PRO A 168 2.03 25.25 20.08
C PRO A 168 1.31 24.27 21.03
N ASP A 169 0.48 23.37 20.50
CA ASP A 169 -0.23 22.37 21.30
C ASP A 169 0.74 21.31 21.86
N THR A 170 1.75 20.91 21.08
CA THR A 170 2.75 19.90 21.48
C THR A 170 3.66 20.44 22.57
N SER A 171 4.18 21.66 22.42
CA SER A 171 5.03 22.30 23.42
C SER A 171 4.24 22.54 24.72
N MET A 172 2.97 22.95 24.61
CA MET A 172 2.11 23.14 25.76
C MET A 172 1.81 21.83 26.50
N ASN A 173 1.43 20.77 25.78
CA ASN A 173 1.19 19.45 26.38
C ASN A 173 2.43 18.91 27.11
N PHE A 174 3.62 19.08 26.52
CA PHE A 174 4.88 18.69 27.13
C PHE A 174 5.13 19.41 28.45
N ILE A 175 4.95 20.74 28.49
CA ILE A 175 5.09 21.54 29.71
C ILE A 175 4.06 21.14 30.76
N VAL A 176 2.80 20.92 30.37
CA VAL A 176 1.75 20.46 31.28
C VAL A 176 2.11 19.12 31.93
N THR A 177 2.64 18.17 31.17
CA THR A 177 3.09 16.87 31.69
C THR A 177 4.24 17.02 32.68
N ILE A 178 5.25 17.87 32.37
CA ILE A 178 6.34 18.17 33.31
C ILE A 178 5.78 18.79 34.61
N PHE A 179 4.91 19.79 34.50
CA PHE A 179 4.34 20.47 35.67
C PHE A 179 3.45 19.55 36.50
N LYS A 180 2.74 18.59 35.90
CA LYS A 180 1.96 17.59 36.64
C LYS A 180 2.88 16.73 37.53
N ASN A 181 3.98 16.25 36.97
CA ASN A 181 4.88 15.28 37.62
C ASN A 181 5.94 15.91 38.54
N MET A 182 6.07 17.24 38.56
CA MET A 182 7.04 17.96 39.38
C MET A 182 6.62 18.05 40.88
N PRO A 183 7.58 17.95 41.82
CA PRO A 183 7.35 18.16 43.26
C PRO A 183 6.73 19.53 43.57
N LEU A 184 5.81 19.57 44.54
CA LEU A 184 5.01 20.76 44.88
C LEU A 184 5.87 21.97 45.26
N GLU A 185 6.97 21.76 45.99
CA GLU A 185 7.88 22.82 46.43
C GLU A 185 8.58 23.53 45.25
N ARG A 186 9.04 22.75 44.26
CA ARG A 186 9.69 23.30 43.05
C ARG A 186 8.68 24.01 42.16
N LYS A 187 7.51 23.39 41.99
CA LYS A 187 6.37 23.95 41.26
C LYS A 187 6.00 25.33 41.80
N LYS A 188 5.84 25.47 43.12
CA LYS A 188 5.52 26.75 43.79
C LYS A 188 6.60 27.81 43.55
N LYS A 189 7.88 27.45 43.64
CA LYS A 189 9.01 28.38 43.40
C LYS A 189 9.03 28.88 41.95
N ILE A 190 8.88 27.99 40.99
CA ILE A 190 8.85 28.33 39.56
C ILE A 190 7.64 29.22 39.25
N MET A 191 6.45 28.87 39.74
CA MET A 191 5.24 29.69 39.59
C MET A 191 5.40 31.09 40.17
N GLY A 192 6.11 31.23 41.29
CA GLY A 192 6.40 32.51 41.94
C GLY A 192 7.25 33.47 41.09
N GLU A 193 7.99 32.96 40.10
CA GLU A 193 8.82 33.78 39.21
C GLU A 193 8.05 34.32 37.98
N PHE A 194 6.83 33.84 37.71
CA PHE A 194 5.94 34.40 36.67
C PHE A 194 5.31 35.73 37.15
N LYS A 195 6.14 36.77 37.22
CA LYS A 195 5.76 38.09 37.79
C LYS A 195 5.15 39.04 36.76
N SER A 196 5.53 38.94 35.49
CA SER A 196 5.04 39.80 34.40
C SER A 196 3.57 39.52 34.07
N PRO A 197 2.76 40.52 33.64
CA PRO A 197 1.38 40.30 33.21
C PRO A 197 1.25 39.27 32.10
N GLU A 198 2.19 39.23 31.14
CA GLU A 198 2.17 38.27 30.04
C GLU A 198 2.56 36.86 30.51
N ASP A 199 3.58 36.76 31.38
CA ASP A 199 3.99 35.50 32.03
C ASP A 199 2.80 34.87 32.79
N ARG A 200 2.01 35.68 33.51
CA ARG A 200 0.83 35.21 34.23
C ARG A 200 -0.28 34.69 33.33
N LYS A 201 -0.48 35.28 32.14
CA LYS A 201 -1.45 34.76 31.17
C LYS A 201 -1.04 33.35 30.71
N GLN A 202 0.24 33.16 30.38
CA GLN A 202 0.77 31.85 29.97
C GLN A 202 0.64 30.83 31.10
N LEU A 203 0.97 31.21 32.34
CA LEU A 203 0.78 30.34 33.50
C LEU A 203 -0.69 29.94 33.70
N ASN A 204 -1.62 30.87 33.54
CA ASN A 204 -3.06 30.58 33.64
C ASN A 204 -3.52 29.59 32.57
N VAL A 205 -2.99 29.68 31.34
CA VAL A 205 -3.27 28.71 30.27
C VAL A 205 -2.79 27.31 30.67
N ILE A 206 -1.54 27.19 31.14
CA ILE A 206 -0.97 25.93 31.62
C ILE A 206 -1.84 25.34 32.75
N MET A 207 -2.21 26.15 33.73
CA MET A 207 -3.02 25.71 34.87
C MET A 207 -4.44 25.30 34.46
N ASN A 208 -5.04 26.00 33.50
CA ASN A 208 -6.36 25.63 32.98
C ASN A 208 -6.31 24.30 32.23
N GLN A 209 -5.25 24.03 31.47
CA GLN A 209 -5.08 22.74 30.80
C GLN A 209 -4.85 21.58 31.77
N ILE A 210 -4.05 21.80 32.83
CA ILE A 210 -3.91 20.83 33.93
C ILE A 210 -5.29 20.54 34.54
N ARG A 211 -6.09 21.57 34.81
CA ARG A 211 -7.45 21.45 35.35
C ARG A 211 -8.39 20.66 34.43
N LEU A 212 -8.29 20.87 33.12
CA LEU A 212 -9.10 20.18 32.12
C LEU A 212 -8.66 18.72 31.88
N GLY A 213 -7.55 18.29 32.47
CA GLY A 213 -7.03 16.93 32.30
C GLY A 213 -6.33 16.70 30.95
N VAL A 214 -5.99 17.75 30.22
CA VAL A 214 -5.21 17.68 28.97
C VAL A 214 -3.74 17.37 29.34
N PRO A 215 -3.00 16.53 28.58
CA PRO A 215 -3.40 15.80 27.37
C PRO A 215 -4.17 14.47 27.62
N ASP A 216 -4.15 13.94 28.85
CA ASP A 216 -4.65 12.59 29.17
C ASP A 216 -6.10 12.34 28.72
N VAL A 217 -7.01 13.26 29.01
CA VAL A 217 -8.44 13.16 28.65
C VAL A 217 -8.64 13.20 27.13
N GLU A 218 -7.81 13.97 26.43
CA GLU A 218 -7.91 14.11 24.97
C GLU A 218 -7.49 12.81 24.28
N VAL A 219 -6.39 12.19 24.73
CA VAL A 219 -5.94 10.89 24.23
C VAL A 219 -7.00 9.83 24.45
N ILE A 220 -7.61 9.75 25.63
CA ILE A 220 -8.68 8.78 25.93
C ILE A 220 -9.89 8.99 25.01
N ARG A 221 -10.28 10.24 24.78
CA ARG A 221 -11.41 10.59 23.91
C ARG A 221 -11.14 10.22 22.45
N GLN A 222 -9.95 10.51 21.94
CA GLN A 222 -9.55 10.16 20.57
C GLN A 222 -9.54 8.64 20.36
N THR A 223 -8.94 7.90 21.30
CA THR A 223 -8.92 6.43 21.28
C THR A 223 -10.35 5.87 21.27
N ARG A 224 -11.25 6.38 22.12
CA ARG A 224 -12.66 5.96 22.12
C ARG A 224 -13.36 6.21 20.78
N ASN A 225 -13.19 7.40 20.20
CA ASN A 225 -13.81 7.74 18.91
C ASN A 225 -13.28 6.85 17.77
N GLN A 226 -11.99 6.50 17.78
CA GLN A 226 -11.41 5.56 16.81
C GLN A 226 -12.00 4.15 16.96
N PHE A 227 -12.17 3.66 18.18
CA PHE A 227 -12.83 2.37 18.44
C PHE A 227 -14.29 2.35 17.96
N GLU A 228 -15.05 3.42 18.19
CA GLU A 228 -16.43 3.54 17.71
C GLU A 228 -16.51 3.60 16.16
N ALA A 229 -15.57 4.30 15.51
CA ALA A 229 -15.45 4.34 14.06
C ALA A 229 -15.06 2.98 13.44
N PHE A 230 -14.21 2.20 14.12
CA PHE A 230 -13.87 0.85 13.69
C PHE A 230 -15.07 -0.09 13.83
N ASN A 231 -15.77 -0.05 14.96
CA ASN A 231 -16.91 -0.93 15.23
C ASN A 231 -18.13 -0.65 14.32
N SER A 232 -18.32 0.61 13.90
CA SER A 232 -19.37 1.00 12.95
C SER A 232 -19.07 0.60 11.49
N ARG A 233 -17.79 0.39 11.13
CA ARG A 233 -17.39 -0.15 9.81
C ARG A 233 -17.41 -1.68 9.75
N SER A 234 -17.43 -2.33 10.90
CA SER A 234 -17.48 -3.79 11.05
C SER A 234 -18.91 -4.35 11.10
N LYS A 235 -19.93 -3.50 11.00
CA LYS A 235 -21.35 -3.85 10.85
C LYS A 235 -21.82 -3.45 9.45
#